data_AF-A0A4V1W4H4-F1
#
_entry.id   AF-A0A4V1W4H4-F1
#
_cell.length_a   1.000
_cell.length_b   1.000
_cell.length_c   1.000
_cell.angle_alpha   90.00
_cell.angle_beta   90.00
_cell.angle_gamma   90.00
#
_symmetry.space_group_name_H-M   'P 1'
#
loop_
_entity.id
_entity.type
_entity.pdbx_description
1 polymer ?
#
loop_
_entity_poly.entity_id
_entity_poly.type
_entity_poly.pdbx_seq_one_letter_code
_entity_poly.pdbx_strand_id
1 'polypeptide(L)'
;VQLAVTNNDDKSSYLIQSWIENAEGKKDARFVITPPLFSMQGKKENTLRIIDATNGQMPEDRESLFWVNVKAIPAMDKAKTGEN
;
A
#
# COMPACT_ATOMS: atom_id res chain seq x y z
N VAL A 1 10.96 -7.24 3.52
CA VAL A 1 11.37 -5.81 3.31
C VAL A 1 10.42 -4.90 4.09
N GLN A 2 10.87 -3.73 4.55
CA GLN A 2 10.03 -2.73 5.23
C GLN A 2 9.98 -1.44 4.41
N LEU A 3 8.81 -0.81 4.34
CA LEU A 3 8.57 0.46 3.64
C LEU A 3 7.79 1.41 4.57
N ALA A 4 8.33 2.59 4.81
CA ALA A 4 7.67 3.61 5.62
C ALA A 4 6.64 4.39 4.77
N VAL A 5 5.47 4.65 5.36
CA VAL A 5 4.42 5.51 4.82
C VAL A 5 4.13 6.57 5.87
N THR A 6 4.30 7.83 5.50
CA THR A 6 4.14 8.97 6.41
C THR A 6 3.04 9.90 5.90
N ASN A 7 2.06 10.16 6.75
CA ASN A 7 1.15 11.29 6.59
C ASN A 7 1.76 12.50 7.30
N ASN A 8 1.96 13.59 6.56
CA ASN A 8 2.54 14.83 7.07
C ASN A 8 1.50 15.91 7.40
N ASP A 9 0.21 15.66 7.15
CA ASP A 9 -0.88 16.57 7.47
C ASP A 9 -1.51 16.19 8.83
N ASP A 10 -1.50 17.14 9.76
CA ASP A 10 -2.02 16.99 11.12
C ASP A 10 -3.55 16.81 11.21
N LYS A 11 -4.30 17.22 10.18
CA LYS A 11 -5.77 17.24 10.18
C LYS A 11 -6.38 16.27 9.18
N SER A 12 -5.66 15.92 8.12
CA SER A 12 -6.16 14.96 7.13
C SER A 12 -6.18 13.53 7.66
N SER A 13 -7.17 12.78 7.18
CA SER A 13 -7.29 11.34 7.41
C SER A 13 -7.30 10.61 6.08
N TYR A 14 -6.52 9.53 6.00
CA TYR A 14 -6.41 8.70 4.81
C TYR A 14 -6.68 7.23 5.15
N LEU A 15 -7.35 6.53 4.25
CA LEU A 15 -7.35 5.09 4.18
C LEU A 15 -6.26 4.67 3.19
N ILE A 16 -5.24 3.98 3.69
CA ILE A 16 -4.12 3.49 2.89
C ILE A 16 -4.43 2.07 2.44
N GLN A 17 -4.44 1.84 1.14
CA GLN A 17 -4.54 0.52 0.52
C GLN A 17 -3.24 0.19 -0.20
N SER A 18 -2.70 -1.01 0.00
CA SER A 18 -1.44 -1.43 -0.59
C SER A 18 -1.52 -2.81 -1.22
N TRP A 19 -0.87 -3.00 -2.36
CA TRP A 19 -0.80 -4.27 -3.08
C TRP A 19 0.44 -4.34 -3.97
N ILE A 20 0.72 -5.54 -4.49
CA ILE A 20 1.82 -5.79 -5.42
C ILE A 20 1.26 -6.21 -6.76
N GLU A 21 1.89 -5.72 -7.83
CA GLU A 21 1.63 -6.14 -9.20
C GLU A 21 2.89 -6.74 -9.82
N ASN A 22 2.69 -7.68 -10.75
CA ASN A 22 3.76 -8.20 -11.59
C ASN A 22 4.14 -7.20 -12.70
N ALA A 23 5.13 -7.55 -13.52
CA ALA A 23 5.58 -6.72 -14.64
C ALA A 23 4.48 -6.43 -15.70
N GLU A 24 3.38 -7.19 -15.71
CA GLU A 24 2.23 -7.00 -16.60
C GLU A 24 1.14 -6.12 -15.98
N GLY A 25 1.35 -5.57 -14.77
CA GLY A 25 0.38 -4.76 -14.04
C GLY A 25 -0.76 -5.56 -13.40
N LYS A 26 -0.63 -6.90 -13.32
CA LYS A 26 -1.63 -7.74 -12.65
C LYS A 26 -1.28 -7.92 -11.19
N LYS A 27 -2.28 -7.85 -10.31
CA LYS A 27 -2.09 -8.17 -8.89
C LYS A 27 -1.51 -9.57 -8.73
N ASP A 28 -0.45 -9.65 -7.94
CA ASP A 28 0.33 -10.88 -7.77
C ASP A 28 0.47 -11.20 -6.28
N ALA A 29 0.35 -12.48 -5.92
CA ALA A 29 0.38 -12.95 -4.54
C ALA A 29 1.73 -13.54 -4.12
N ARG A 30 2.72 -13.60 -5.02
CA ARG A 30 4.09 -14.06 -4.72
C ARG A 30 4.79 -13.17 -3.70
N PHE A 31 4.37 -11.92 -3.58
CA PHE A 31 4.73 -11.06 -2.48
C PHE A 31 3.47 -10.48 -1.84
N VAL A 32 3.46 -10.42 -0.50
CA VAL A 32 2.31 -9.95 0.27
C VAL A 32 2.69 -8.71 1.07
N ILE A 33 1.85 -7.66 1.00
CA ILE A 33 2.00 -6.45 1.81
C ILE A 33 1.09 -6.50 3.02
N THR A 34 1.65 -6.22 4.20
CA THR A 34 0.90 -6.13 5.46
C THR A 34 1.23 -4.86 6.25
N PRO A 35 0.23 -4.15 6.80
CA PRO A 35 -1.20 -4.32 6.55
C PRO A 35 -1.61 -3.89 5.11
N PRO A 36 -2.50 -4.63 4.42
CA PRO A 36 -2.93 -4.27 3.06
C PRO A 36 -3.94 -3.11 3.03
N LEU A 37 -4.59 -2.83 4.17
CA LEU A 37 -5.55 -1.73 4.34
C LEU A 37 -5.51 -1.22 5.79
N PHE A 38 -5.31 0.08 5.99
CA PHE A 38 -5.33 0.69 7.33
C PHE A 38 -5.60 2.20 7.27
N SER A 39 -6.08 2.78 8.37
CA SER A 39 -6.30 4.23 8.48
C SER A 39 -5.10 4.95 9.08
N MET A 40 -4.82 6.14 8.55
CA MET A 40 -3.87 7.11 9.08
C MET A 40 -4.61 8.41 9.37
N GLN A 41 -4.63 8.83 10.63
CA GLN A 41 -5.27 10.06 11.07
C GLN A 41 -4.21 11.02 11.59
N GLY A 42 -4.21 12.25 11.06
CA GLY A 42 -3.22 13.25 11.39
C GLY A 42 -1.80 12.81 11.06
N LYS A 43 -0.83 13.54 11.59
CA LYS A 43 0.59 13.27 11.35
C LYS A 43 0.98 11.95 12.01
N LYS A 44 1.26 10.97 11.16
CA LYS A 44 1.50 9.59 11.57
C LYS A 44 2.44 8.91 10.59
N GLU A 45 3.29 8.03 11.10
CA GLU A 45 4.09 7.12 10.30
C GLU A 45 3.65 5.68 10.57
N ASN A 46 3.54 4.89 9.51
CA ASN A 46 3.22 3.48 9.54
C ASN A 46 4.20 2.72 8.66
N THR A 47 4.61 1.54 9.10
CA THR A 47 5.51 0.67 8.34
C THR A 47 4.73 -0.45 7.67
N LEU A 48 4.81 -0.51 6.34
CA LEU A 48 4.39 -1.65 5.53
C LEU A 48 5.48 -2.73 5.54
N ARG A 49 5.09 -3.99 5.64
CA ARG A 49 5.98 -5.14 5.52
C ARG A 49 5.65 -5.89 4.23
N ILE A 50 6.67 -6.07 3.39
CA ILE A 50 6.61 -6.93 2.21
C ILE A 50 7.20 -8.29 2.59
N ILE A 51 6.37 -9.32 2.48
CA ILE A 51 6.67 -10.70 2.84
C ILE A 51 6.83 -11.49 1.54
N ASP A 52 7.91 -12.25 1.43
CA ASP A 52 8.13 -13.20 0.35
C ASP A 52 7.23 -14.43 0.54
N ALA A 53 6.36 -14.67 -0.43
CA ALA A 53 5.47 -15.82 -0.51
C ALA A 53 5.69 -16.60 -1.82
N THR A 54 6.86 -16.44 -2.45
CA THR A 54 7.22 -17.11 -3.71
C THR A 54 7.47 -18.60 -3.54
N ASN A 55 7.75 -19.07 -2.30
CA ASN A 55 8.14 -20.44 -1.98
C ASN A 55 9.32 -20.95 -2.85
N GLY A 56 10.26 -20.07 -3.19
CA GLY A 56 11.43 -20.41 -4.01
C GLY A 56 11.12 -20.65 -5.49
N GLN A 57 9.91 -20.31 -5.96
CA GLN A 57 9.51 -20.48 -7.36
C GLN A 57 9.91 -19.29 -8.25
N MET A 58 11.05 -18.66 -7.97
CA MET A 58 11.55 -17.51 -8.73
C MET A 58 12.82 -17.89 -9.50
N PRO A 59 13.07 -17.26 -10.66
CA PRO A 59 14.35 -17.42 -11.35
C PRO A 59 15.53 -17.09 -10.43
N GLU A 60 16.52 -17.98 -10.36
CA GLU A 60 17.73 -17.80 -9.55
C GLU A 60 18.87 -17.14 -10.35
N ASP A 61 18.74 -17.09 -11.68
CA ASP A 61 19.77 -16.59 -12.61
C ASP A 61 19.58 -15.11 -13.00
N ARG A 62 18.45 -14.51 -12.63
CA ARG A 62 18.06 -13.15 -13.01
C ARG A 62 17.13 -12.52 -11.99
N GLU A 63 17.13 -11.19 -11.95
CA GLU A 63 16.16 -10.43 -11.16
C GLU A 63 14.76 -10.48 -11.81
N SER A 64 13.73 -10.32 -10.97
CA SER A 64 12.33 -10.23 -11.39
C SER A 64 11.72 -8.91 -10.95
N LEU A 65 10.98 -8.26 -11.86
CA LEU A 65 10.36 -6.96 -11.63
C LEU A 65 8.95 -7.09 -11.04
N PHE A 66 8.69 -6.33 -9.98
CA PHE A 66 7.38 -6.15 -9.38
C PHE A 66 7.15 -4.68 -9.04
N TRP A 67 5.89 -4.27 -8.97
CA TRP A 67 5.48 -2.93 -8.58
C TRP A 67 4.81 -2.95 -7.21
N VAL A 68 5.26 -2.09 -6.31
CA VAL A 68 4.58 -1.82 -5.03
C VAL A 68 3.65 -0.64 -5.22
N ASN A 69 2.36 -0.86 -5.03
CA ASN A 69 1.33 0.16 -5.12
C ASN A 69 0.86 0.56 -3.73
N VAL A 70 0.83 1.88 -3.45
CA VAL A 70 0.31 2.46 -2.21
C VAL A 70 -0.68 3.56 -2.57
N LYS A 71 -1.97 3.31 -2.34
CA LYS A 71 -3.06 4.25 -2.63
C LYS A 71 -3.53 4.92 -1.34
N ALA A 72 -3.48 6.24 -1.30
CA ALA A 72 -4.08 7.03 -0.23
C ALA A 72 -5.48 7.49 -0.65
N ILE A 73 -6.50 7.08 0.09
CA ILE A 73 -7.89 7.47 -0.12
C ILE A 73 -8.24 8.51 0.95
N PRO A 74 -8.48 9.78 0.59
CA PRO A 74 -8.82 10.81 1.58
C PRO A 74 -10.20 10.54 2.20
N ALA A 75 -10.33 10.85 3.49
CA ALA A 75 -11.63 10.90 4.13
C ALA A 75 -12.49 12.02 3.53
N MET A 76 -13.78 11.75 3.32
CA MET A 76 -14.74 12.78 2.91
C MET A 76 -15.11 13.64 4.12
N ASP A 77 -15.13 14.94 3.92
CA ASP A 77 -15.63 15.88 4.91
C ASP A 77 -17.17 15.82 4.90
N LYS A 78 -17.79 15.46 6.03
CA LYS A 78 -19.26 15.29 6.12
C LYS A 78 -20.02 16.57 5.76
N ALA A 79 -19.38 17.74 5.89
CA ALA A 79 -19.94 19.03 5.51
C ALA A 79 -20.15 19.19 3.98
N LYS A 80 -19.51 18.37 3.15
CA LYS A 80 -19.64 18.41 1.68
C LYS A 80 -20.65 17.39 1.12
N THR A 81 -21.36 16.66 1.97
CA THR A 81 -22.30 15.59 1.54
C THR A 81 -23.71 16.13 1.23
N GLY A 82 -23.91 17.45 1.18
CA GLY A 82 -25.22 18.09 1.01
C GLY A 82 -25.50 18.76 -0.34
N GLU A 83 -24.58 18.74 -1.31
CA GLU A 83 -24.80 19.30 -2.65
C GLU A 83 -24.96 18.17 -3.66
N ASN A 84 -26.20 17.71 -3.85
CA ASN A 84 -26.67 16.97 -5.02
C ASN A 84 -28.15 17.30 -5.24
#